data_AF-A0A367JF55-F1
#
_entry.id   AF-A0A367JF55-F1
#
_cell.length_a   1.000
_cell.length_b   1.000
_cell.length_c   1.000
_cell.angle_alpha   90.00
_cell.angle_beta   90.00
_cell.angle_gamma   90.00
#
_symmetry.space_group_name_H-M   'P 1'
#
loop_
_entity.id
_entity.type
_entity.pdbx_description
1 polymer ?
#
loop_
_entity_poly.entity_id
_entity_poly.type
_entity_poly.pdbx_seq_one_letter_code
_entity_poly.pdbx_strand_id
1 'polypeptide(L)'
;MSSNGACPVADSAGKQINVPSCIVNRANISKLQFAHDFVEGVTSHIIHKQAPKWNPSRLEDLDLDEDIRVRFFHANVARRLNFMNTQDCYRLPYEKYALPSEKEIFEVRSKHNLSTVRDTVAWFEEDRKDKYGVREKVEDVLNRYEM
;
A
#
# COMPACT_ATOMS: atom_id res chain seq x y z
N MET A 1 3.80 24.80 -8.81
CA MET A 1 4.39 23.61 -9.46
C MET A 1 4.00 22.41 -8.63
N SER A 2 2.98 21.69 -9.10
CA SER A 2 2.35 20.57 -8.39
C SER A 2 3.32 19.40 -8.40
N SER A 3 3.92 19.05 -7.26
CA SER A 3 4.69 17.83 -7.14
C SER A 3 3.74 16.65 -7.36
N ASN A 4 3.95 15.92 -8.45
CA ASN A 4 3.32 14.63 -8.73
C ASN A 4 3.83 13.57 -7.75
N GLY A 5 3.47 13.75 -6.49
CA GLY A 5 3.77 12.86 -5.39
C GLY A 5 2.75 11.73 -5.34
N ALA A 6 3.01 10.67 -6.10
CA ALA A 6 2.26 9.41 -6.08
C ALA A 6 1.75 9.05 -4.66
N CYS A 7 0.43 8.91 -4.53
CA CYS A 7 -0.23 8.34 -3.36
C CYS A 7 0.17 6.86 -3.23
N PRO A 8 0.47 6.36 -2.02
CA PRO A 8 0.78 4.95 -1.81
C PRO A 8 -0.46 4.04 -1.88
N VAL A 9 -1.67 4.60 -2.03
CA VAL A 9 -2.93 3.84 -2.04
C VAL A 9 -3.61 4.00 -3.41
N ALA A 10 -3.37 3.04 -4.29
CA ALA A 10 -4.09 2.89 -5.54
C ALA A 10 -5.36 2.08 -5.30
N ASP A 11 -6.44 2.40 -6.01
CA ASP A 11 -7.60 1.52 -6.10
C ASP A 11 -7.27 0.26 -6.93
N SER A 12 -8.22 -0.68 -7.02
CA SER A 12 -8.08 -1.89 -7.83
C SER A 12 -7.95 -1.63 -9.34
N ALA A 13 -8.20 -0.39 -9.78
CA ALA A 13 -8.01 0.08 -11.15
C ALA A 13 -6.69 0.88 -11.32
N GLY A 14 -5.84 0.96 -10.30
CA GLY A 14 -4.57 1.68 -10.34
C GLY A 14 -4.69 3.20 -10.19
N LYS A 15 -5.88 3.74 -9.90
CA LYS A 15 -6.11 5.18 -9.73
C LYS A 15 -5.76 5.61 -8.31
N GLN A 16 -5.06 6.73 -8.19
CA GLN A 16 -4.77 7.34 -6.89
C GLN A 16 -6.05 7.86 -6.25
N ILE A 17 -6.32 7.41 -5.02
CA ILE A 17 -7.49 7.79 -4.24
C ILE A 17 -7.08 8.31 -2.87
N ASN A 18 -7.88 9.18 -2.26
CA ASN A 18 -7.61 9.69 -0.91
C ASN A 18 -7.85 8.61 0.16
N VAL A 19 -7.23 8.77 1.33
CA VAL A 19 -7.30 7.81 2.44
C VAL A 19 -8.75 7.49 2.85
N PRO A 20 -9.68 8.45 3.00
CA PRO A 20 -11.07 8.12 3.32
C PRO A 20 -11.74 7.24 2.26
N SER A 21 -11.55 7.53 0.97
CA SER A 21 -12.08 6.68 -0.12
C SER A 21 -11.50 5.26 -0.08
N CYS A 22 -10.21 5.12 0.26
CA CYS A 22 -9.59 3.80 0.44
C CYS A 22 -10.27 3.00 1.55
N ILE A 23 -10.56 3.66 2.68
CA ILE A 23 -11.21 3.03 3.83
C ILE A 23 -12.64 2.64 3.45
N VAL A 24 -13.37 3.48 2.71
CA VAL A 24 -14.71 3.13 2.19
C VAL A 24 -14.64 1.90 1.28
N ASN A 25 -13.72 1.89 0.31
CA ASN A 25 -13.56 0.75 -0.59
C ASN A 25 -13.23 -0.54 0.17
N ARG A 26 -12.34 -0.47 1.17
CA ARG A 26 -12.03 -1.61 2.06
C ARG A 26 -13.24 -2.06 2.88
N ALA A 27 -14.01 -1.11 3.42
CA ALA A 27 -15.23 -1.43 4.16
C ALA A 27 -16.27 -2.12 3.28
N ASN A 28 -16.35 -1.79 1.99
CA ASN A 28 -17.25 -2.44 1.04
C ASN A 28 -16.86 -3.92 0.81
N ILE A 29 -15.56 -4.23 0.82
CA ILE A 29 -15.02 -5.59 0.71
C ILE A 29 -15.29 -6.41 1.99
N SER A 30 -15.71 -5.81 3.12
CA SER A 30 -15.97 -6.54 4.38
C SER A 30 -17.03 -7.65 4.29
N LYS A 31 -17.83 -7.70 3.20
CA LYS A 31 -18.68 -8.85 2.87
C LYS A 31 -17.89 -10.17 2.73
N LEU A 32 -16.56 -10.09 2.55
CA LEU A 32 -15.64 -11.23 2.58
C LEU A 32 -15.79 -12.07 3.85
N GLN A 33 -16.21 -11.49 4.98
CA GLN A 33 -16.43 -12.26 6.21
C GLN A 33 -17.50 -13.37 6.08
N PHE A 34 -18.36 -13.28 5.05
CA PHE A 34 -19.37 -14.28 4.71
C PHE A 34 -18.99 -15.14 3.51
N ALA A 35 -17.83 -14.89 2.89
CA ALA A 35 -17.34 -15.73 1.81
C ALA A 35 -16.90 -17.09 2.37
N HIS A 36 -17.14 -18.15 1.59
CA HIS A 36 -16.74 -19.51 1.92
C HIS A 36 -15.29 -19.59 2.38
N ASP A 37 -14.38 -19.01 1.59
CA ASP A 37 -12.94 -19.11 1.84
C ASP A 37 -12.49 -18.35 3.09
N PHE A 38 -13.18 -17.27 3.48
CA PHE A 38 -12.88 -16.64 4.75
C PHE A 38 -13.23 -17.55 5.93
N VAL A 39 -14.44 -18.13 5.91
CA VAL A 39 -14.91 -19.02 6.98
C VAL A 39 -14.06 -20.30 7.03
N GLU A 40 -13.79 -20.91 5.89
CA GLU A 40 -12.95 -22.11 5.77
C GLU A 40 -11.52 -21.83 6.20
N GLY A 41 -10.92 -20.73 5.72
CA GLY A 41 -9.56 -20.34 6.09
C GLY A 41 -9.40 -20.10 7.58
N VAL A 42 -10.33 -19.37 8.20
CA VAL A 42 -10.33 -19.11 9.64
C VAL A 42 -10.56 -20.39 10.43
N THR A 43 -11.56 -21.20 10.06
CA THR A 43 -11.93 -22.41 10.79
C THR A 43 -10.80 -23.45 10.69
N SER A 44 -10.31 -23.73 9.49
CA SER A 44 -9.26 -24.72 9.29
C SER A 44 -7.93 -24.28 9.91
N HIS A 45 -7.54 -23.01 9.85
CA HIS A 45 -6.27 -22.55 10.41
C HIS A 45 -6.31 -22.27 11.91
N ILE A 46 -7.37 -21.64 12.43
CA ILE A 46 -7.44 -21.24 13.84
C ILE A 46 -7.95 -22.38 14.71
N ILE A 47 -9.02 -23.06 14.29
CA ILE A 47 -9.71 -24.07 15.11
C ILE A 47 -9.09 -25.44 14.90
N HIS A 48 -8.99 -25.90 13.64
CA HIS A 48 -8.64 -27.28 13.33
C HIS A 48 -7.14 -27.51 13.06
N LYS A 49 -6.36 -26.44 12.85
CA LYS A 49 -4.92 -26.49 12.52
C LYS A 49 -4.60 -27.39 11.32
N GLN A 50 -5.47 -27.38 10.31
CA GLN A 50 -5.37 -28.18 9.09
C GLN A 50 -5.31 -27.31 7.84
N ALA A 51 -4.96 -27.93 6.70
CA ALA A 51 -4.99 -27.26 5.41
C ALA A 51 -6.44 -26.92 5.01
N PRO A 52 -6.74 -25.66 4.66
CA PRO A 52 -8.07 -25.24 4.22
C PRO A 52 -8.39 -25.75 2.81
N LYS A 53 -9.69 -25.91 2.53
CA LYS A 53 -10.21 -26.28 1.21
C LYS A 53 -10.75 -25.06 0.47
N TRP A 54 -9.93 -24.45 -0.38
CA TRP A 54 -10.32 -23.27 -1.16
C TRP A 54 -11.35 -23.57 -2.24
N ASN A 55 -12.25 -22.62 -2.51
CA ASN A 55 -13.22 -22.71 -3.59
C ASN A 55 -13.30 -21.39 -4.40
N PRO A 56 -12.85 -21.40 -5.66
CA PRO A 56 -12.31 -22.53 -6.41
C PRO A 56 -10.91 -22.98 -5.95
N SER A 57 -10.53 -24.21 -6.30
CA SER A 57 -9.26 -24.81 -5.85
C SER A 57 -8.03 -24.32 -6.63
N ARG A 58 -8.25 -23.73 -7.81
CA ARG A 58 -7.21 -23.27 -8.72
C ARG A 58 -7.49 -21.85 -9.19
N LEU A 59 -6.43 -21.14 -9.56
CA LEU A 59 -6.55 -19.78 -10.07
C LEU A 59 -7.17 -19.74 -11.47
N GLU A 60 -7.00 -20.80 -12.27
CA GLU A 60 -7.54 -20.87 -13.63
C GLU A 60 -9.06 -21.02 -13.66
N ASP A 61 -9.65 -21.48 -12.56
CA ASP A 61 -11.09 -21.67 -12.40
C ASP A 61 -11.79 -20.39 -11.92
N LEU A 62 -11.07 -19.28 -11.72
CA LEU A 62 -11.61 -17.98 -11.29
C LEU A 62 -11.95 -17.10 -12.49
N ASP A 63 -13.17 -16.55 -12.49
CA ASP A 63 -13.50 -15.41 -13.35
C ASP A 63 -13.18 -14.09 -12.63
N LEU A 64 -12.18 -13.34 -13.14
CA LEU A 64 -11.77 -12.06 -12.55
C LEU A 64 -12.89 -11.01 -12.54
N ASP A 65 -13.75 -11.01 -13.55
CA ASP A 65 -14.81 -10.02 -13.67
C ASP A 65 -15.98 -10.39 -12.76
N GLU A 66 -16.48 -11.64 -12.84
CA GLU A 66 -17.66 -12.06 -12.06
C GLU A 66 -17.32 -12.36 -10.58
N ASP A 67 -16.33 -13.22 -10.33
CA ASP A 67 -16.04 -13.71 -8.98
C ASP A 67 -15.32 -12.68 -8.11
N ILE A 68 -14.57 -11.76 -8.73
CA ILE A 68 -13.74 -10.78 -8.01
C ILE A 68 -14.31 -9.37 -8.12
N ARG A 69 -14.32 -8.79 -9.33
CA ARG A 69 -14.67 -7.36 -9.51
C ARG A 69 -16.12 -7.09 -9.15
N VAL A 70 -17.07 -7.84 -9.71
CA VAL A 70 -18.49 -7.64 -9.44
C VAL A 70 -18.81 -7.97 -7.98
N ARG A 71 -18.34 -9.12 -7.50
CA ARG A 71 -18.69 -9.63 -6.17
C ARG A 71 -18.15 -8.80 -5.01
N PHE A 72 -16.92 -8.27 -5.12
CA PHE A 72 -16.26 -7.57 -4.00
C PHE A 72 -16.14 -6.06 -4.20
N PHE A 73 -15.97 -5.57 -5.44
CA PHE A 73 -15.73 -4.15 -5.71
C PHE A 73 -16.97 -3.40 -6.22
N HIS A 74 -17.84 -4.04 -7.00
CA HIS A 74 -19.05 -3.41 -7.54
C HIS A 74 -20.34 -3.80 -6.80
N ALA A 75 -20.26 -4.64 -5.78
CA ALA A 75 -21.44 -5.07 -5.05
C ALA A 75 -22.09 -3.90 -4.30
N ASN A 76 -23.35 -3.60 -4.63
CA ASN A 76 -24.14 -2.56 -3.98
C ASN A 76 -24.06 -2.68 -2.45
N VAL A 77 -23.58 -1.62 -1.81
CA VAL A 77 -23.34 -1.58 -0.37
C VAL A 77 -24.53 -0.92 0.29
N ALA A 78 -25.34 -1.72 1.00
CA ALA A 78 -26.55 -1.22 1.68
C ALA A 78 -26.24 -0.26 2.84
N ARG A 79 -25.03 -0.32 3.41
CA ARG A 79 -24.59 0.54 4.51
C ARG A 79 -23.34 1.31 4.09
N ARG A 80 -23.44 2.64 4.05
CA ARG A 80 -22.28 3.51 3.81
C ARG A 80 -21.53 3.74 5.12
N LEU A 81 -20.21 3.69 5.06
CA LEU A 81 -19.35 4.08 6.16
C LEU A 81 -19.43 5.61 6.33
N ASN A 82 -19.85 6.06 7.51
CA ASN A 82 -19.88 7.48 7.85
C ASN A 82 -18.67 7.81 8.72
N PHE A 83 -17.84 8.75 8.27
CA PHE A 83 -16.70 9.23 9.05
C PHE A 83 -17.15 10.29 10.05
N MET A 84 -16.48 10.33 11.20
CA MET A 84 -16.68 11.37 12.22
C MET A 84 -16.03 12.71 11.82
N ASN A 85 -15.15 12.69 10.81
CA ASN A 85 -14.37 13.84 10.34
C ASN A 85 -14.33 13.82 8.80
N THR A 86 -14.23 14.99 8.19
CA THR A 86 -14.12 15.21 6.74
C THR A 86 -12.68 15.49 6.30
N GLN A 87 -11.68 15.23 7.13
CA GLN A 87 -10.28 15.39 6.76
C GLN A 87 -9.88 14.38 5.68
N ASP A 88 -9.59 14.91 4.50
CA ASP A 88 -9.07 14.16 3.39
C ASP A 88 -7.54 14.26 3.35
N CYS A 89 -6.90 13.10 3.16
CA CYS A 89 -5.46 12.99 3.10
C CYS A 89 -5.07 12.13 1.90
N TYR A 90 -4.28 12.68 0.98
CA TYR A 90 -3.72 11.93 -0.16
C TYR A 90 -2.35 11.32 0.18
N ARG A 91 -1.61 11.98 1.06
CA ARG A 91 -0.30 11.58 1.56
C ARG A 91 -0.29 11.72 3.07
N LEU A 92 0.37 10.82 3.80
CA LEU A 92 0.43 10.95 5.25
C LEU A 92 1.18 12.25 5.63
N PRO A 93 0.65 13.08 6.53
CA PRO A 93 1.19 14.42 6.80
C PRO A 93 2.58 14.40 7.44
N TYR A 94 2.98 13.25 7.99
CA TYR A 94 4.19 13.08 8.79
C TYR A 94 5.19 12.08 8.15
N GLU A 95 5.09 11.82 6.84
CA GLU A 95 6.00 10.91 6.12
C GLU A 95 7.47 11.29 6.23
N LYS A 96 7.77 12.58 6.39
CA LYS A 96 9.14 13.06 6.60
C LYS A 96 9.84 12.47 7.83
N TYR A 97 9.08 11.92 8.79
CA TYR A 97 9.65 11.25 9.95
C TYR A 97 9.81 9.74 9.73
N ALA A 98 9.36 9.18 8.61
CA ALA A 98 9.62 7.80 8.21
C ALA A 98 11.04 7.66 7.61
N LEU A 99 11.42 6.44 7.26
CA LEU A 99 12.60 6.25 6.40
C LEU A 99 12.28 6.77 5.00
N PRO A 100 13.27 7.32 4.27
CA PRO A 100 13.02 7.88 2.95
C PRO A 100 12.54 6.79 1.97
N SER A 101 11.57 7.16 1.13
CA SER A 101 11.08 6.28 0.07
C SER A 101 12.06 6.25 -1.10
N GLU A 102 12.00 5.22 -1.94
CA GLU A 102 12.88 5.10 -3.12
C GLU A 102 12.69 6.26 -4.07
N LYS A 103 11.43 6.64 -4.29
CA LYS A 103 11.08 7.81 -5.07
C LYS A 103 11.67 9.10 -4.49
N GLU A 104 11.58 9.28 -3.18
CA GLU A 104 12.16 10.46 -2.51
C GLU A 104 13.68 10.50 -2.66
N ILE A 105 14.36 9.35 -2.55
CA ILE A 105 15.82 9.25 -2.74
C ILE A 105 16.19 9.73 -4.15
N PHE A 106 15.52 9.23 -5.18
CA PHE A 106 15.77 9.65 -6.56
C PHE A 106 15.40 11.12 -6.82
N GLU A 107 14.28 11.59 -6.28
CA GLU A 107 13.86 13.00 -6.41
C GLU A 107 14.88 13.96 -5.79
N VAL A 108 15.36 13.67 -4.58
CA VAL A 108 16.39 14.44 -3.90
C VAL A 108 17.69 14.42 -4.71
N ARG A 109 18.10 13.24 -5.18
CA ARG A 109 19.31 13.07 -5.97
C ARG A 109 19.29 13.92 -7.24
N SER A 110 18.20 13.88 -7.98
CA SER A 110 18.01 14.70 -9.18
C SER A 110 17.92 16.19 -8.87
N LYS A 111 17.25 16.57 -7.77
CA LYS A 111 17.06 17.98 -7.41
C LYS A 111 18.35 18.66 -6.91
N HIS A 112 19.19 17.91 -6.19
CA HIS A 112 20.41 18.42 -5.58
C HIS A 112 21.69 18.02 -6.37
N ASN A 113 21.53 17.40 -7.54
CA ASN A 113 22.63 16.92 -8.40
C ASN A 113 23.64 16.03 -7.64
N LEU A 114 23.14 15.16 -6.75
CA LEU A 114 23.98 14.28 -5.96
C LEU A 114 24.40 13.08 -6.83
N SER A 115 25.66 13.06 -7.28
CA SER A 115 26.14 12.00 -8.17
C SER A 115 26.54 10.73 -7.40
N THR A 116 27.13 10.88 -6.21
CA THR A 116 27.66 9.76 -5.43
C THR A 116 26.66 9.22 -4.41
N VAL A 117 26.72 7.92 -4.13
CA VAL A 117 26.00 7.25 -3.03
C VAL A 117 26.30 7.96 -1.70
N ARG A 118 27.58 8.21 -1.41
CA ARG A 118 28.04 8.86 -0.18
C ARG A 118 27.45 10.26 0.02
N ASP A 119 27.37 11.05 -1.05
CA ASP A 119 26.84 12.41 -0.99
C ASP A 119 25.32 12.39 -0.74
N THR A 120 24.64 11.38 -1.30
CA THR A 120 23.21 11.14 -1.07
C THR A 120 22.95 10.71 0.37
N VAL A 121 23.77 9.80 0.93
CA VAL A 121 23.69 9.37 2.33
C VAL A 121 23.89 10.55 3.28
N ALA A 122 24.95 11.32 3.10
CA ALA A 122 25.26 12.47 3.96
C ALA A 122 24.11 13.50 3.97
N TRP A 123 23.49 13.74 2.82
CA TRP A 123 22.33 14.62 2.73
C TRP A 123 21.15 14.11 3.57
N PHE A 124 20.82 12.81 3.49
CA PHE A 124 19.71 12.23 4.24
C PHE A 124 20.00 12.10 5.74
N GLU A 125 21.25 11.88 6.13
CA GLU A 125 21.68 11.89 7.53
C GLU A 125 21.47 13.27 8.17
N GLU A 126 21.86 14.35 7.47
CA GLU A 126 21.63 15.73 7.93
C GLU A 126 20.13 16.07 7.98
N ASP A 127 19.38 15.80 6.91
CA ASP A 127 17.96 16.13 6.82
C ASP A 127 17.11 15.36 7.86
N ARG A 128 17.46 14.10 8.15
CA ARG A 128 16.74 13.24 9.11
C ARG A 128 17.36 13.22 10.50
N LYS A 129 18.38 14.02 10.78
CA LYS A 129 19.07 14.13 12.08
C LYS A 129 19.61 12.80 12.59
N ASP A 130 20.40 12.13 11.76
CA ASP A 130 21.08 10.86 12.08
C ASP A 130 20.12 9.75 12.55
N LYS A 131 18.92 9.74 11.97
CA LYS A 131 17.93 8.71 12.28
C LYS A 131 18.47 7.33 11.90
N TYR A 132 18.35 6.39 12.84
CA TYR A 132 18.76 5.00 12.65
C TYR A 132 18.08 4.35 11.43
N GLY A 133 18.85 3.63 10.60
CA GLY A 133 18.37 2.91 9.42
C GLY A 133 18.32 3.73 8.14
N VAL A 134 18.59 5.04 8.18
CA VAL A 134 18.55 5.91 6.98
C VAL A 134 19.69 5.56 6.04
N ARG A 135 20.92 5.46 6.56
CA ARG A 135 22.11 5.10 5.78
C ARG A 135 21.94 3.76 5.09
N GLU A 136 21.57 2.73 5.85
CA GLU A 136 21.37 1.38 5.33
C GLU A 136 20.28 1.35 4.25
N LYS A 137 19.19 2.09 4.45
CA LYS A 137 18.10 2.18 3.47
C LYS A 137 18.55 2.87 2.18
N VAL A 138 19.27 3.99 2.27
CA VAL A 138 19.72 4.75 1.09
C VAL A 138 20.76 3.94 0.32
N GLU A 139 21.72 3.33 1.00
CA GLU A 139 22.73 2.45 0.39
C GLU A 139 22.07 1.25 -0.32
N ASP A 140 21.17 0.55 0.36
CA ASP A 140 20.41 -0.59 -0.20
C ASP A 140 19.65 -0.19 -1.47
N VAL A 141 18.92 0.92 -1.44
CA VAL A 141 18.17 1.39 -2.61
C VAL A 141 19.11 1.69 -3.77
N LEU A 142 20.15 2.49 -3.57
CA LEU A 142 21.06 2.87 -4.66
C LEU A 142 21.82 1.67 -5.21
N ASN A 143 22.26 0.74 -4.36
CA ASN A 143 22.95 -0.48 -4.79
C ASN A 143 22.09 -1.37 -5.70
N ARG A 144 20.76 -1.37 -5.56
CA ARG A 144 19.87 -2.16 -6.43
C ARG A 144 19.69 -1.57 -7.83
N TYR A 145 19.96 -0.28 -8.02
CA TYR A 145 19.72 0.41 -9.30
C TYR A 145 21.01 0.84 -10.01
N GLU A 146 22.15 0.86 -9.33
CA GLU A 146 23.46 1.24 -9.89
C GLU A 146 24.36 0.06 -10.27
N MET A 147 23.92 -1.18 -10.02
CA MET A 147 24.64 -2.39 -10.41
C MET A 147 24.14 -2.97 -11.73
#